data_AF-A0A0T5ZLU7-F1
#
_entry.id   AF-A0A0T5ZLU7-F1
#
_cell.length_a   1.000
_cell.length_b   1.000
_cell.length_c   1.000
_cell.angle_alpha   90.00
_cell.angle_beta   90.00
_cell.angle_gamma   90.00
#
_symmetry.space_group_name_H-M   'P 1'
#
loop_
_entity.id
_entity.type
_entity.pdbx_description
1 polymer ?
#
loop_
_entity_poly.entity_id
_entity_poly.type
_entity_poly.pdbx_seq_one_letter_code
_entity_poly.pdbx_strand_id
1 'polypeptide(L)'
;MIMIIIPPPTMGGGIRGGNMKDKDKIIKRLKSIEGHIRGIQRMIEEDKYCIDVIKQALAVKSAVDKVNALILESHLKSCVTTAIRSSKLVERERVIAELLDVFETSGKI
;
A
#
# COMPACT_ATOMS: atom_id res chain seq x y z
N MET A 1 25.18 8.66 -4.46
CA MET A 1 24.78 8.30 -3.08
C MET A 1 23.34 7.81 -3.15
N ILE A 2 23.15 6.58 -3.65
CA ILE A 2 21.83 5.97 -3.84
C ILE A 2 21.52 5.25 -2.53
N MET A 3 20.56 5.76 -1.78
CA MET A 3 20.02 5.11 -0.58
C MET A 3 19.37 3.81 -1.04
N ILE A 4 20.09 2.70 -0.92
CA ILE A 4 19.53 1.36 -1.03
C ILE A 4 18.55 1.27 0.13
N ILE A 5 17.26 1.40 -0.17
CA ILE A 5 16.19 1.04 0.75
C ILE A 5 16.34 -0.45 0.96
N ILE A 6 16.99 -0.85 2.06
CA ILE A 6 17.02 -2.24 2.49
C ILE A 6 15.56 -2.59 2.82
N PRO A 7 14.91 -3.48 2.05
CA PRO A 7 13.55 -3.91 2.38
C PRO A 7 13.58 -4.59 3.75
N PRO A 8 12.54 -4.43 4.60
CA PRO A 8 12.46 -5.13 5.87
C PRO A 8 12.62 -6.64 5.65
N PRO A 9 13.24 -7.38 6.59
CA PRO A 9 13.44 -8.81 6.46
C PRO A 9 12.09 -9.49 6.26
N THR A 10 11.86 -10.00 5.05
CA THR A 10 10.67 -10.80 4.71
C THR A 10 10.79 -12.13 5.44
N MET A 11 10.24 -12.19 6.66
CA MET A 11 10.10 -13.44 7.41
C MET A 11 9.00 -14.29 6.75
N GLY A 12 9.43 -15.10 5.78
CA GLY A 12 8.84 -16.39 5.46
C GLY A 12 7.40 -16.39 4.94
N GLY A 13 7.21 -16.14 3.64
CA GLY A 13 6.04 -16.59 2.90
C GLY A 13 5.88 -15.86 1.60
N GLY A 14 6.52 -16.37 0.55
CA GLY A 14 6.29 -15.90 -0.81
C GLY A 14 4.79 -15.80 -1.10
N ILE A 15 4.44 -14.84 -1.95
CA ILE A 15 3.11 -14.55 -2.48
C ILE A 15 2.45 -15.85 -2.96
N ARG A 16 1.86 -16.63 -2.04
CA ARG A 16 1.12 -17.85 -2.35
C ARG A 16 -0.31 -17.45 -2.61
N GLY A 17 -0.54 -17.01 -3.85
CA GLY A 17 -1.75 -17.37 -4.60
C GLY A 17 -3.09 -16.88 -4.04
N GLY A 18 -3.14 -15.78 -3.30
CA GLY A 18 -4.39 -15.04 -3.13
C GLY A 18 -4.63 -14.19 -4.37
N ASN A 19 -5.66 -14.47 -5.17
CA ASN A 19 -6.05 -13.58 -6.27
C ASN A 19 -6.44 -12.22 -5.65
N MET A 20 -5.58 -11.21 -5.80
CA MET A 20 -5.82 -9.87 -5.25
C MET A 20 -7.08 -9.33 -5.92
N LYS A 21 -8.18 -9.30 -5.14
CA LYS A 21 -9.43 -8.74 -5.60
C LYS A 21 -9.18 -7.28 -5.97
N ASP A 22 -9.83 -6.83 -7.04
CA ASP A 22 -9.69 -5.47 -7.54
C ASP A 22 -8.28 -5.08 -8.03
N LYS A 23 -7.42 -6.04 -8.42
CA LYS A 23 -6.08 -5.78 -8.98
C LYS A 23 -6.08 -4.69 -10.06
N ASP A 24 -6.98 -4.77 -11.03
CA ASP A 24 -7.06 -3.79 -12.13
C ASP A 24 -7.44 -2.39 -11.65
N LYS A 25 -8.32 -2.30 -10.64
CA LYS A 25 -8.73 -1.04 -10.01
C LYS A 25 -7.58 -0.43 -9.23
N ILE A 26 -6.79 -1.24 -8.52
CA ILE A 26 -5.59 -0.80 -7.80
C ILE A 26 -4.54 -0.26 -8.79
N ILE A 27 -4.25 -1.03 -9.85
CA ILE A 27 -3.31 -0.61 -10.90
C ILE A 27 -3.76 0.70 -11.55
N LYS A 28 -5.06 0.85 -11.88
CA LYS A 28 -5.60 2.08 -12.46
C LYS A 28 -5.39 3.30 -11.55
N ARG A 29 -5.57 3.14 -10.23
CA ARG A 29 -5.33 4.20 -9.25
C ARG A 29 -3.86 4.57 -9.13
N LEU A 30 -2.97 3.58 -9.12
CA LEU A 30 -1.52 3.79 -9.12
C LEU A 30 -1.06 4.57 -10.37
N LYS A 31 -1.56 4.22 -11.56
CA LYS A 31 -1.27 4.97 -12.80
C LYS A 31 -1.74 6.43 -12.72
N SER A 32 -2.89 6.68 -12.07
CA SER A 32 -3.36 8.06 -11.83
C SER A 32 -2.41 8.81 -10.90
N ILE A 33 -1.98 8.18 -9.81
CA ILE A 33 -1.03 8.76 -8.85
C ILE A 33 0.29 9.10 -9.52
N GLU A 34 0.81 8.22 -10.38
CA GLU A 34 2.01 8.47 -11.19
C GLU A 34 1.84 9.72 -12.08
N GLY A 35 0.66 9.90 -12.69
CA GLY A 35 0.31 11.12 -13.42
C GLY A 35 0.35 12.38 -12.57
N HIS A 36 -0.17 12.32 -11.33
CA HIS A 36 -0.13 13.45 -10.39
C HIS A 36 1.30 13.77 -9.94
N ILE A 37 2.14 12.76 -9.68
CA ILE A 37 3.56 12.97 -9.34
C ILE A 37 4.29 13.67 -10.49
N ARG A 38 4.08 13.24 -11.74
CA ARG A 38 4.60 13.95 -12.92
C ARG A 38 4.07 15.37 -13.05
N GLY A 39 2.82 15.61 -12.64
CA GLY A 39 2.24 16.95 -12.55
C GLY A 39 3.00 17.84 -11.58
N ILE A 40 3.27 17.34 -10.36
CA ILE A 40 4.02 18.05 -9.33
C ILE A 40 5.45 18.38 -9.80
N GLN A 41 6.12 17.43 -10.46
CA GLN A 41 7.46 17.67 -11.03
C GLN A 41 7.45 18.87 -11.99
N ARG A 42 6.51 18.90 -12.94
CA ARG A 42 6.35 20.04 -13.87
C ARG A 42 6.02 21.34 -13.16
N MET A 43 5.19 21.31 -12.12
CA MET A 43 4.91 22.51 -11.34
C MET A 43 6.16 23.10 -10.69
N ILE A 44 7.10 22.25 -10.26
CA ILE A 44 8.37 22.70 -9.69
C ILE A 44 9.28 23.24 -10.80
N GLU A 45 9.38 22.55 -11.93
CA GLU A 45 10.16 22.99 -13.10
C GLU A 45 9.68 24.34 -13.66
N GLU A 46 8.38 24.62 -13.54
CA GLU A 46 7.75 25.88 -13.97
C GLU A 46 7.68 26.95 -12.86
N ASP A 47 8.40 26.77 -11.74
CA ASP A 47 8.43 27.68 -10.60
C ASP A 47 7.03 28.11 -10.11
N LYS A 48 6.07 27.16 -10.08
CA LYS A 48 4.71 27.43 -9.59
C LYS A 48 4.72 27.77 -8.10
N TYR A 49 3.67 28.48 -7.68
CA TYR A 49 3.49 28.89 -6.30
C TYR A 49 3.53 27.69 -5.33
N CYS A 50 4.43 27.76 -4.35
CA CYS A 50 4.77 26.64 -3.47
C CYS A 50 3.55 26.05 -2.74
N ILE A 51 2.57 26.89 -2.37
CA ILE A 51 1.35 26.43 -1.70
C ILE A 51 0.53 25.50 -2.59
N ASP A 52 0.50 25.74 -3.89
CA ASP A 52 -0.25 24.89 -4.82
C ASP A 52 0.47 23.56 -5.06
N VAL A 53 1.80 23.57 -5.12
CA VAL A 53 2.63 22.35 -5.15
C VAL A 53 2.37 21.50 -3.90
N ILE A 54 2.35 22.12 -2.71
CA ILE A 54 2.05 21.44 -1.44
C ILE A 54 0.65 20.83 -1.46
N LYS A 55 -0.37 21.57 -1.92
CA LYS A 55 -1.75 21.03 -2.05
C LYS A 55 -1.80 19.80 -2.97
N GLN A 56 -1.09 19.83 -4.10
CA GLN A 56 -1.03 18.67 -5.01
C GLN A 56 -0.31 17.48 -4.35
N ALA A 57 0.78 17.71 -3.62
CA ALA A 57 1.47 16.66 -2.88
C ALA A 57 0.58 16.03 -1.79
N LEU A 58 -0.22 16.83 -1.07
CA LEU A 58 -1.19 16.33 -0.09
C LEU A 58 -2.33 15.52 -0.76
N ALA A 59 -2.75 15.91 -1.96
CA ALA A 59 -3.72 15.14 -2.74
C ALA A 59 -3.15 13.77 -3.15
N VAL A 60 -1.87 13.72 -3.56
CA VAL A 60 -1.16 12.46 -3.85
C VAL A 60 -1.07 11.58 -2.61
N LYS A 61 -0.67 12.13 -1.46
CA LYS A 61 -0.64 11.38 -0.18
C LYS A 61 -2.01 10.75 0.12
N SER A 62 -3.07 11.54 0.03
CA SER A 62 -4.44 11.07 0.25
C SER A 62 -4.87 9.99 -0.76
N ALA A 63 -4.39 10.05 -2.01
CA ALA A 63 -4.66 9.03 -3.01
C ALA A 63 -3.91 7.71 -2.71
N VAL A 64 -2.67 7.78 -2.24
CA VAL A 64 -1.89 6.62 -1.78
C VAL A 64 -2.56 5.96 -0.58
N ASP A 65 -3.01 6.74 0.41
CA ASP A 65 -3.73 6.21 1.58
C ASP A 65 -5.00 5.43 1.18
N LYS A 66 -5.73 5.92 0.16
CA LYS A 66 -6.88 5.20 -0.40
C LYS A 66 -6.50 3.90 -1.11
N VAL A 67 -5.34 3.84 -1.75
CA VAL A 67 -4.84 2.60 -2.38
C VAL A 67 -4.43 1.60 -1.31
N ASN A 68 -3.74 2.04 -0.25
CA ASN A 68 -3.38 1.18 0.88
C ASN A 68 -4.63 0.57 1.54
N ALA A 69 -5.68 1.36 1.76
CA ALA A 69 -6.94 0.88 2.29
C ALA A 69 -7.58 -0.20 1.40
N LEU A 70 -7.56 -0.04 0.07
CA LEU A 70 -8.09 -1.03 -0.88
C LEU A 70 -7.28 -2.34 -0.87
N ILE A 71 -5.95 -2.25 -0.81
CA ILE A 71 -5.08 -3.42 -0.73
C ILE A 71 -5.35 -4.19 0.57
N LEU A 72 -5.42 -3.47 1.70
CA LEU A 72 -5.74 -4.06 2.99
C LEU A 72 -7.12 -4.73 2.97
N GLU A 73 -8.15 -4.06 2.45
CA GLU A 73 -9.49 -4.62 2.31
C GLU A 73 -9.49 -5.91 1.48
N SER A 74 -8.76 -5.92 0.35
CA SER A 74 -8.59 -7.12 -0.47
C SER A 74 -7.91 -8.26 0.30
N HIS A 75 -6.86 -7.96 1.08
CA HIS A 75 -6.16 -8.94 1.90
C HIS A 75 -7.08 -9.54 2.98
N LEU A 76 -7.83 -8.70 3.70
CA LEU A 76 -8.80 -9.15 4.71
C LEU A 76 -9.89 -10.05 4.09
N LYS A 77 -10.40 -9.68 2.93
CA LYS A 77 -11.46 -10.44 2.22
C LYS A 77 -11.00 -11.76 1.59
N SER A 78 -9.69 -11.96 1.42
CA SER A 78 -9.13 -13.16 0.77
C SER A 78 -8.36 -14.01 1.77
N CYS A 79 -7.20 -13.55 2.22
CA CYS A 79 -6.28 -14.28 3.07
C CYS A 79 -6.87 -14.55 4.46
N VAL A 80 -7.38 -13.53 5.14
CA VAL A 80 -7.95 -13.68 6.50
C VAL A 80 -9.20 -14.55 6.50
N THR A 81 -10.11 -14.32 5.54
CA THR A 81 -11.33 -15.14 5.43
C THR A 81 -11.01 -16.62 5.19
N THR A 82 -9.95 -16.91 4.43
CA THR A 82 -9.48 -18.27 4.18
C THR A 82 -8.80 -18.87 5.42
N ALA A 83 -7.95 -18.11 6.10
CA ALA A 83 -7.25 -18.56 7.31
C ALA A 83 -8.20 -18.84 8.49
N ILE A 84 -9.22 -18.00 8.70
CA ILE A 84 -10.24 -18.23 9.74
C ILE A 84 -11.01 -19.53 9.50
N ARG A 85 -11.29 -19.86 8.22
CA ARG A 85 -11.95 -21.11 7.84
C ARG A 85 -11.02 -22.33 7.89
N SER A 86 -9.71 -22.13 7.96
CA SER A 86 -8.74 -23.21 8.12
C SER A 86 -8.84 -23.84 9.51
N SER A 87 -8.69 -25.16 9.60
CA SER A 87 -8.66 -25.90 10.87
C SER A 87 -7.29 -25.85 11.57
N LYS A 88 -6.28 -25.24 10.94
CA LYS A 88 -4.90 -25.16 11.46
C LYS A 88 -4.69 -23.86 12.24
N LEU A 89 -4.40 -23.97 13.54
CA LEU A 89 -4.13 -22.81 14.41
C LEU A 89 -2.93 -21.97 13.93
N VAL A 90 -1.86 -22.63 13.47
CA VAL A 90 -0.64 -21.97 12.97
C VAL A 90 -0.93 -21.01 11.80
N GLU A 91 -1.85 -21.37 10.90
CA GLU A 91 -2.24 -20.50 9.77
C GLU A 91 -3.01 -19.25 10.24
N ARG A 92 -3.79 -19.37 11.31
CA ARG A 92 -4.55 -18.25 11.88
C ARG A 92 -3.62 -17.26 12.58
N GLU A 93 -2.71 -17.76 13.41
CA GLU A 93 -1.74 -16.94 14.14
C GLU A 93 -0.82 -16.18 13.18
N ARG A 94 -0.37 -16.84 12.12
CA ARG A 94 0.46 -16.24 11.07
C ARG A 94 -0.20 -15.02 10.42
N VAL A 95 -1.45 -15.15 9.97
CA VAL A 95 -2.16 -14.05 9.29
C VAL A 95 -2.45 -12.89 10.24
N ILE A 96 -2.68 -13.16 11.52
CA ILE A 96 -2.83 -12.12 12.54
C ILE A 96 -1.50 -11.37 12.75
N ALA A 97 -0.37 -12.09 12.83
CA ALA A 97 0.95 -11.46 12.94
C ALA A 97 1.29 -10.59 11.73
N GLU A 98 0.98 -11.06 10.51
CA GLU A 98 1.15 -10.27 9.28
C GLU A 98 0.30 -8.98 9.31
N LEU A 99 -0.90 -9.01 9.88
CA LEU A 99 -1.72 -7.80 10.04
C LEU A 99 -1.13 -6.81 11.05
N LEU A 100 -0.66 -7.30 12.20
CA LEU A 100 -0.08 -6.43 13.23
C LEU A 100 1.15 -5.66 12.72
N ASP A 101 2.04 -6.34 11.99
CA ASP A 101 3.24 -5.74 11.38
C ASP A 101 2.91 -4.56 10.43
N VAL A 102 1.84 -4.69 9.65
CA VAL A 102 1.36 -3.61 8.75
C VAL A 102 0.87 -2.39 9.54
N PHE A 103 0.22 -2.59 10.69
CA PHE A 103 -0.27 -1.49 11.53
C PHE A 103 0.86 -0.78 12.29
N GLU A 104 1.86 -1.52 12.77
CA GLU A 104 3.07 -0.94 13.39
C GLU A 104 3.83 -0.07 12.38
N THR A 105 4.04 -0.56 11.16
CA THR A 105 4.73 0.19 10.09
C THR A 105 3.97 1.45 9.67
N SER A 106 2.64 1.44 9.79
CA SER A 106 1.78 2.57 9.42
C SER A 106 1.71 3.67 10.50
N GLY A 107 2.32 3.46 11.68
CA GLY A 107 2.32 4.42 12.79
C GLY A 107 0.93 4.74 13.35
N LYS A 108 -0.03 3.81 13.21
CA LYS A 108 -1.44 3.98 13.62
C LYS A 108 -1.79 3.31 14.95
N ILE A 109 -0.84 2.65 15.58
CA ILE A 109 -0.94 2.05 16.93
C ILE A 109 0.39 2.29 17.62
#